data_AF-A0A2H9TE57-F1
#
_entry.id   AF-A0A2H9TE57-F1
#
_cell.length_a   1.000
_cell.length_b   1.000
_cell.length_c   1.000
_cell.angle_alpha   90.00
_cell.angle_beta   90.00
_cell.angle_gamma   90.00
#
_symmetry.space_group_name_H-M   'P 1'
#
loop_
_entity.id
_entity.type
_entity.pdbx_description
1 polymer ?
#
loop_
_entity_poly.entity_id
_entity_poly.type
_entity_poly.pdbx_seq_one_letter_code
_entity_poly.pdbx_strand_id
1 'polypeptide(L)' 'MAKKKIVKKGKKPHKNKPTSKKYTKYKIEGDKITKERFCPRCGPGVFLMNAKERLYCGKCHYAEFGDKK' A
#
# COMPACT_ATOMS: atom_id res chain seq x y z
N MET A 1 28.66 -37.13 -28.99
CA MET A 1 28.93 -36.44 -27.71
C MET A 1 28.61 -34.96 -27.86
N ALA A 2 27.56 -34.44 -27.22
CA ALA A 2 27.34 -33.00 -27.15
C ALA A 2 26.68 -32.65 -25.80
N LYS A 3 27.49 -32.29 -24.82
CA LYS A 3 27.00 -31.80 -23.52
C LYS A 3 26.41 -30.40 -23.73
N LYS A 4 25.07 -30.29 -23.74
CA LYS A 4 24.37 -28.99 -23.68
C LYS A 4 24.80 -28.26 -22.40
N LYS A 5 25.53 -27.14 -22.54
CA LYS A 5 25.89 -26.27 -21.41
C LYS A 5 24.61 -25.61 -20.88
N ILE A 6 24.16 -26.05 -19.71
CA ILE A 6 23.08 -25.39 -18.96
C ILE A 6 23.67 -24.10 -18.40
N VAL A 7 23.33 -22.96 -19.02
CA VAL A 7 23.69 -21.63 -18.50
C VAL A 7 22.91 -21.41 -17.21
N LYS A 8 23.57 -21.58 -16.06
CA LYS A 8 22.99 -21.31 -14.75
C LYS A 8 22.73 -19.81 -14.64
N LYS A 9 21.48 -19.39 -14.86
CA LYS A 9 21.05 -18.00 -14.66
C LYS A 9 21.26 -17.66 -13.18
N GLY A 10 22.17 -16.73 -12.89
CA GLY A 10 22.53 -16.34 -11.53
C GLY A 10 21.34 -15.88 -10.70
N LYS A 11 21.49 -15.90 -9.37
CA LYS A 11 20.47 -15.40 -8.43
C LYS A 11 20.18 -13.94 -8.74
N LYS A 12 18.90 -13.58 -8.91
CA LYS A 12 18.48 -12.19 -9.16
C LYS A 12 18.92 -11.31 -7.96
N PRO A 13 19.42 -10.09 -8.19
CA PRO A 13 19.83 -9.20 -7.12
C PRO A 13 18.63 -8.85 -6.22
N HIS A 14 18.86 -8.81 -4.90
CA HIS A 14 17.85 -8.39 -3.95
C HIS A 14 17.59 -6.88 -4.10
N LYS A 15 16.35 -6.51 -4.43
CA LYS A 15 15.93 -5.11 -4.51
C LYS A 15 15.30 -4.70 -3.19
N ASN A 16 15.88 -3.70 -2.52
CA ASN A 16 15.34 -3.21 -1.25
C ASN A 16 13.96 -2.57 -1.47
N LYS A 17 12.99 -2.88 -0.59
CA LYS A 17 11.65 -2.29 -0.66
C LYS A 17 11.65 -0.96 0.09
N PRO A 18 11.08 0.10 -0.50
CA PRO A 18 10.99 1.39 0.19
C PRO A 18 10.14 1.27 1.45
N THR A 19 10.54 1.99 2.50
CA THR A 19 9.83 2.04 3.78
C THR A 19 8.47 2.70 3.61
N SER A 20 7.48 2.24 4.39
CA SER A 20 6.12 2.77 4.31
C SER A 20 6.05 4.19 4.85
N LYS A 21 5.70 5.17 4.00
CA LYS A 21 5.50 6.57 4.38
C LYS A 21 4.14 6.81 5.04
N LYS A 22 3.83 6.10 6.14
CA LYS A 22 2.54 6.24 6.84
C LYS A 22 2.37 7.61 7.51
N TYR A 23 3.48 8.25 7.86
CA TYR A 23 3.51 9.55 8.52
C TYR A 23 2.87 10.67 7.69
N THR A 24 2.87 10.57 6.35
CA THR A 24 2.31 11.62 5.47
C THR A 24 0.79 11.73 5.55
N LYS A 25 0.11 10.77 6.18
CA LYS A 25 -1.35 10.72 6.32
C LYS A 25 -1.87 11.42 7.58
N TYR A 26 -0.94 11.90 8.42
CA TYR A 26 -1.24 12.74 9.57
C TYR A 26 -0.94 14.19 9.19
N LYS A 27 -1.93 15.06 9.36
CA LYS A 27 -1.77 16.50 9.22
C LYS A 27 -1.98 17.15 10.58
N ILE A 28 -1.20 18.19 10.87
CA ILE A 28 -1.28 18.97 12.10
C ILE A 28 -1.83 20.32 11.70
N GLU A 29 -3.05 20.63 12.13
CA GLU A 29 -3.71 21.92 11.91
C GLU A 29 -3.85 22.59 13.28
N GLY A 30 -2.85 23.39 13.65
CA GLY A 30 -2.75 24.01 14.98
C GLY A 30 -2.70 22.95 16.09
N ASP A 31 -3.65 23.02 17.02
CA ASP A 31 -3.78 22.09 18.15
C ASP A 31 -4.51 20.78 17.82
N LYS A 32 -4.99 20.61 16.57
CA LYS A 32 -5.79 19.45 16.16
C LYS A 32 -5.03 18.58 15.15
N ILE A 33 -5.04 17.27 15.42
CA ILE A 33 -4.46 16.26 14.53
C ILE A 33 -5.58 15.77 13.60
N THR A 34 -5.54 16.18 12.33
CA THR A 34 -6.44 15.66 11.30
C THR A 34 -5.86 14.37 10.71
N LYS A 35 -6.67 13.31 10.74
CA LYS A 35 -6.30 11.96 10.32
C LYS A 35 -7.10 11.58 9.07
N GLU A 36 -6.44 10.97 8.09
CA GLU A 36 -7.11 10.43 6.91
C GLU A 36 -8.03 9.24 7.27
N ARG A 37 -9.04 8.91 6.44
CA ARG A 37 -10.03 7.86 6.75
C ARG A 37 -9.36 6.52 7.09
N PHE A 38 -9.77 5.95 8.23
CA PHE A 38 -9.39 4.61 8.66
C PHE A 38 -10.36 3.58 8.13
N CYS A 39 -9.89 2.34 7.96
CA CYS A 39 -10.76 1.24 7.61
C CYS A 39 -11.63 0.85 8.84
N PRO A 40 -12.97 0.85 8.72
CA PRO A 40 -13.87 0.53 9.83
C PRO A 40 -13.71 -0.92 10.32
N ARG A 41 -13.22 -1.82 9.45
CA ARG A 41 -13.02 -3.24 9.78
C ARG A 41 -11.66 -3.55 10.39
N CYS A 42 -10.63 -2.76 10.09
CA CYS A 42 -9.27 -3.03 10.56
C CYS A 42 -8.87 -2.20 11.79
N GLY A 43 -9.63 -1.16 12.10
CA GLY A 43 -9.37 -0.30 13.24
C GLY A 43 -8.32 0.79 12.99
N PRO A 44 -7.98 1.55 14.05
CA PRO A 44 -7.10 2.72 13.96
C PRO A 44 -5.68 2.32 13.52
N GLY A 45 -5.11 3.09 12.59
CA GLY A 45 -3.76 2.86 12.04
C GLY A 45 -3.71 2.16 10.68
N VAL A 46 -4.84 1.63 10.19
CA VAL A 46 -4.98 1.16 8.80
C VAL A 46 -5.73 2.20 7.99
N PHE A 47 -4.97 3.00 7.25
CA PHE A 47 -5.51 4.00 6.36
C PHE A 47 -6.07 3.39 5.08
N LEU A 48 -7.19 3.94 4.62
CA LEU A 48 -7.70 3.65 3.29
C LEU A 48 -6.80 4.31 2.24
N MET A 49 -6.62 3.63 1.12
CA MET A 49 -6.00 4.18 -0.08
C MET A 49 -7.05 5.02 -0.80
N ASN A 50 -6.81 6.32 -0.88
CA ASN A 50 -7.66 7.24 -1.63
C ASN A 50 -7.29 7.19 -3.11
N ALA A 51 -8.08 6.48 -3.90
CA ALA A 51 -8.01 6.51 -5.36
C ALA A 51 -9.17 7.38 -5.90
N LYS A 52 -9.06 7.80 -7.17
CA LYS A 52 -10.02 8.74 -7.80
C LYS A 52 -11.50 8.31 -7.75
N GLU A 53 -11.75 7.02 -7.59
CA GLU A 53 -13.09 6.40 -7.69
C GLU A 53 -13.39 5.46 -6.50
N ARG A 54 -12.38 5.16 -5.67
CA ARG A 54 -12.54 4.20 -4.57
C ARG A 54 -11.61 4.46 -3.40
N LEU A 55 -12.09 4.13 -2.22
CA LEU A 55 -11.31 4.00 -1.00
C LEU A 55 -11.04 2.52 -0.77
N TYR A 56 -9.78 2.11 -0.76
CA TYR A 56 -9.41 0.70 -0.67
C TYR A 56 -8.53 0.37 0.55
N CYS A 57 -8.88 -0.67 1.28
CA CYS A 57 -8.10 -1.20 2.39
C CYS A 57 -7.22 -2.36 1.91
N GLY A 58 -5.90 -2.18 1.97
CA GLY A 58 -4.94 -3.24 1.60
C GLY A 58 -4.87 -4.42 2.57
N LYS A 59 -5.47 -4.34 3.76
CA LYS A 59 -5.42 -5.40 4.79
C LYS A 59 -6.62 -6.35 4.71
N CYS A 60 -7.83 -5.81 4.59
CA CYS A 60 -9.09 -6.58 4.58
C CYS A 60 -9.83 -6.52 3.24
N HIS A 61 -9.17 -5.98 2.20
CA HIS A 61 -9.73 -5.83 0.86
C HIS A 61 -11.07 -5.06 0.81
N TYR A 62 -11.39 -4.28 1.85
CA TYR A 62 -12.55 -3.40 1.84
C TYR A 62 -12.40 -2.35 0.76
N ALA A 63 -13.43 -2.16 -0.06
CA ALA A 63 -13.49 -1.08 -1.03
C ALA A 63 -14.80 -0.33 -0.84
N GLU A 64 -14.73 0.98 -0.59
CA GLU A 64 -15.87 1.87 -0.79
C GLU A 64 -15.68 2.50 -2.16
N PHE A 65 -16.62 2.26 -3.07
CA PHE A 65 -16.67 2.97 -4.34
C PHE A 65 -17.52 4.21 -4.11
N GLY A 66 -16.95 5.38 -4.39
CA GLY A 66 -17.75 6.59 -4.37
C GLY A 66 -18.49 6.63 -5.69
N ASP A 67 -19.72 6.12 -5.73
CA ASP A 67 -20.62 6.27 -6.87
C ASP A 67 -20.77 7.77 -7.16
N LYS A 68 -20.00 8.25 -8.14
CA LYS A 68 -20.30 9.52 -8.82
C LYS A 68 -21.49 9.22 -9.71
N LYS A 69 -22.69 9.39 -9.15
CA LYS A 69 -23.91 9.54 -9.95
C LYS A 69 -23.97 10.96 -10.51
#